data_AF-A0A7C9GQL4-F1
#
_entry.id   AF-A0A7C9GQL4-F1
#
_cell.length_a   1.000
_cell.length_b   1.000
_cell.length_c   1.000
_cell.angle_alpha   90.00
_cell.angle_beta   90.00
_cell.angle_gamma   90.00
#
_symmetry.space_group_name_H-M   'P 1'
#
loop_
_entity.id
_entity.type
_entity.pdbx_description
1 polymer ?
#
loop_
_entity_poly.entity_id
_entity_poly.type
_entity_poly.pdbx_seq_one_letter_code
_entity_poly.pdbx_strand_id
1 'polypeptide(L)'
;MIVRAALLLATAALGIAAAPAPGPTAKQFTALRVAKGEKCPPIRKLACAPLGDPTEFKCSWQEQFKGKPWTTSTALVARDGAGWTWLDDGPRCSSLPQS
;
A
#
# COMPACT_ATOMS: atom_id res chain seq x y z
N MET A 1 37.40 13.67 52.88
CA MET A 1 37.44 12.61 51.85
C MET A 1 36.01 12.33 51.43
N ILE A 2 35.58 12.74 50.24
CA ILE A 2 34.19 12.61 49.77
C ILE A 2 34.17 11.64 48.60
N VAL A 3 33.45 10.53 48.79
CA VAL A 3 33.23 9.44 47.83
C VAL A 3 32.39 9.96 46.66
N ARG A 4 32.94 9.97 45.44
CA ARG A 4 32.16 10.23 44.22
C ARG A 4 31.67 8.89 43.65
N ALA A 5 30.47 8.49 44.06
CA ALA A 5 29.73 7.41 43.41
C ALA A 5 29.31 7.88 42.01
N ALA A 6 29.96 7.33 40.98
CA ALA A 6 29.58 7.54 39.60
C ALA A 6 28.30 6.74 39.32
N LEU A 7 27.18 7.43 39.22
CA LEU A 7 25.88 6.87 38.88
C LEU A 7 25.87 6.60 37.36
N LEU A 8 26.04 5.34 36.97
CA LEU A 8 25.86 4.83 35.61
C LEU A 8 24.36 4.87 35.25
N LEU A 9 23.92 5.85 34.45
CA LEU A 9 22.64 5.79 33.76
C LEU A 9 22.81 5.01 32.45
N ALA A 10 22.43 3.73 32.47
CA ALA A 10 22.26 2.93 31.27
C ALA A 10 20.89 3.23 30.65
N THR A 11 20.84 4.12 29.67
CA THR A 11 19.64 4.40 28.88
C THR A 11 19.42 3.26 27.88
N ALA A 12 18.64 2.25 28.27
CA ALA A 12 18.18 1.21 27.36
C ALA A 12 17.16 1.82 26.38
N ALA A 13 17.62 2.20 25.18
CA ALA A 13 16.76 2.58 24.08
C ALA A 13 16.04 1.32 23.56
N LEU A 14 14.79 1.11 23.98
CA LEU A 14 13.90 0.16 23.33
C LEU A 14 13.60 0.69 21.92
N GLY A 15 14.29 0.14 20.92
CA GLY A 15 13.96 0.34 19.52
C GLY A 15 12.60 -0.31 19.23
N ILE A 16 11.55 0.51 19.15
CA ILE A 16 10.27 0.09 18.59
C ILE A 16 10.51 -0.08 17.09
N ALA A 17 10.69 -1.31 16.63
CA ALA A 17 10.65 -1.61 15.21
C ALA A 17 9.24 -1.29 14.70
N ALA A 18 9.10 -0.17 13.99
CA ALA A 18 7.85 0.17 13.31
C ALA A 18 7.60 -0.92 12.26
N ALA A 19 6.59 -1.77 12.50
CA ALA A 19 6.13 -2.69 11.49
C ALA A 19 5.68 -1.87 10.27
N PRO A 20 6.06 -2.25 9.03
CA PRO A 20 5.60 -1.56 7.85
C PRO A 20 4.07 -1.51 7.88
N ALA A 21 3.52 -0.31 7.66
CA ALA A 21 2.07 -0.15 7.64
C ALA A 21 1.48 -1.16 6.63
N PRO A 22 0.35 -1.82 6.94
CA PRO A 22 -0.27 -2.72 5.99
C PRO A 22 -0.73 -1.91 4.77
N GLY A 23 -0.57 -2.49 3.57
CA GLY A 23 -1.13 -1.95 2.34
C GLY A 23 -2.67 -1.86 2.37
N PRO A 24 -3.31 -1.32 1.32
CA PRO A 24 -4.76 -1.17 1.30
C PRO A 24 -5.47 -2.52 1.37
N THR A 25 -6.55 -2.59 2.14
CA THR A 25 -7.48 -3.72 2.09
C THR A 25 -8.17 -3.78 0.72
N ALA A 26 -8.71 -4.94 0.34
CA ALA A 26 -9.48 -5.08 -0.90
C ALA A 26 -10.61 -4.05 -1.02
N LYS A 27 -11.33 -3.78 0.08
CA LYS A 27 -12.40 -2.77 0.12
C LYS A 27 -11.86 -1.35 -0.15
N GLN A 28 -10.77 -0.97 0.51
CA GLN A 28 -10.14 0.35 0.31
C GLN A 28 -9.60 0.49 -1.12
N PHE A 29 -8.97 -0.57 -1.64
CA PHE A 29 -8.46 -0.58 -3.00
C PHE A 29 -9.58 -0.49 -4.05
N THR A 30 -10.70 -1.20 -3.85
CA THR A 30 -11.87 -1.07 -4.73
C THR A 30 -12.46 0.34 -4.66
N ALA A 31 -12.56 0.96 -3.47
CA ALA A 31 -13.03 2.33 -3.34
C ALA A 31 -12.10 3.32 -4.08
N LEU A 32 -10.78 3.14 -3.96
CA LEU A 32 -9.77 3.92 -4.66
C LEU A 32 -9.89 3.80 -6.20
N ARG A 33 -10.23 2.62 -6.70
CA ARG A 33 -10.49 2.41 -8.14
C ARG A 33 -11.77 3.10 -8.60
N VAL A 34 -12.85 2.99 -7.83
CA VAL A 34 -14.16 3.61 -8.15
C VAL A 34 -14.10 5.14 -8.05
N ALA A 35 -13.27 5.69 -7.16
CA ALA A 35 -13.08 7.14 -7.02
C ALA A 35 -12.60 7.83 -8.31
N LYS A 36 -11.98 7.10 -9.25
CA LYS A 36 -11.64 7.62 -10.59
C LYS A 36 -12.86 7.78 -11.52
N GLY A 37 -14.07 7.46 -11.07
CA GLY A 37 -15.31 7.62 -11.85
C GLY A 37 -15.53 6.58 -12.94
N GLU A 38 -14.73 5.52 -12.96
CA GLU A 38 -14.75 4.51 -14.02
C GLU A 38 -15.47 3.21 -13.59
N LYS A 39 -16.08 2.52 -14.55
CA LYS A 39 -16.66 1.18 -14.31
C LYS A 39 -15.56 0.14 -14.21
N CYS A 40 -15.16 -0.14 -12.98
CA CYS A 40 -14.10 -1.11 -12.70
C CYS A 40 -14.60 -2.56 -12.71
N PRO A 41 -13.89 -3.48 -13.39
CA PRO A 41 -14.18 -4.90 -13.29
C PRO A 41 -13.94 -5.42 -11.87
N PRO A 42 -14.55 -6.56 -11.51
CA PRO A 42 -14.23 -7.25 -10.27
C PRO A 42 -12.74 -7.62 -10.22
N ILE A 43 -12.18 -7.57 -9.00
CA ILE A 43 -10.78 -7.95 -8.75
C ILE A 43 -10.71 -9.17 -7.84
N ARG A 44 -9.56 -9.84 -7.88
CA ARG A 44 -9.17 -10.88 -6.92
C ARG A 44 -7.66 -10.91 -6.74
N LYS A 45 -7.19 -11.67 -5.75
CA LYS A 45 -5.77 -11.86 -5.45
C LYS A 45 -5.00 -10.53 -5.31
N LEU A 46 -5.61 -9.55 -4.65
CA LEU A 46 -4.93 -8.29 -4.33
C LEU A 46 -3.80 -8.58 -3.34
N ALA A 47 -2.60 -8.14 -3.69
CA ALA A 47 -1.42 -8.15 -2.83
C ALA A 47 -0.71 -6.81 -2.96
N CYS A 48 -0.28 -6.22 -1.85
CA CYS A 48 0.45 -4.95 -1.86
C CYS A 48 1.72 -5.10 -1.03
N ALA A 49 2.85 -4.65 -1.58
CA ALA A 49 4.15 -4.68 -0.92
C ALA A 49 4.68 -3.25 -0.77
N PRO A 50 5.30 -2.90 0.37
CA PRO A 50 5.91 -1.59 0.57
C PRO A 50 7.12 -1.42 -0.37
N LEU A 51 7.38 -0.18 -0.82
CA LEU A 51 8.45 0.13 -1.78
C LEU A 51 9.72 0.76 -1.18
N GLY A 52 9.73 1.02 0.12
CA GLY A 52 10.86 1.62 0.83
C GLY A 52 10.44 2.84 1.63
N ASP A 53 9.52 3.65 1.09
CA ASP A 53 8.76 4.61 1.87
C ASP A 53 7.62 3.87 2.63
N PRO A 54 7.40 4.17 3.93
CA PRO A 54 6.39 3.48 4.74
C PRO A 54 4.94 3.75 4.30
N THR A 55 4.74 4.75 3.45
CA THR A 55 3.43 5.13 2.91
C THR A 55 3.21 4.64 1.48
N GLU A 56 4.25 4.21 0.77
CA GLU A 56 4.16 3.80 -0.64
C GLU A 56 4.14 2.29 -0.83
N PHE A 57 3.23 1.83 -1.69
CA PHE A 57 3.01 0.41 -1.94
C PHE A 57 2.88 0.14 -3.42
N LYS A 58 3.50 -0.97 -3.86
CA LYS A 58 3.21 -1.60 -5.13
C LYS A 58 2.14 -2.66 -4.92
N CYS A 59 0.98 -2.43 -5.49
CA CYS A 59 -0.12 -3.38 -5.50
C CYS A 59 -0.14 -4.19 -6.79
N SER A 60 -0.47 -5.47 -6.70
CA SER A 60 -0.80 -6.35 -7.81
C SER A 60 -2.15 -7.02 -7.54
N TRP A 61 -2.94 -7.20 -8.59
CA TRP A 61 -4.23 -7.89 -8.50
C TRP A 61 -4.55 -8.53 -9.84
N GLN A 62 -5.53 -9.42 -9.82
CA GLN A 62 -6.16 -9.92 -11.04
C GLN A 62 -7.49 -9.24 -11.27
N GLU A 63 -7.78 -8.89 -12.51
CA GLU A 63 -9.08 -8.37 -12.92
C GLU A 63 -9.58 -9.02 -14.20
N GLN A 64 -10.88 -8.97 -14.41
CA GLN A 64 -11.52 -9.58 -15.57
C GLN A 64 -12.56 -8.66 -16.18
N PHE A 65 -12.31 -8.26 -17.43
CA PHE A 65 -13.32 -7.63 -18.27
C PHE A 65 -14.28 -8.67 -18.84
N LYS A 66 -15.53 -8.27 -19.07
CA LYS A 66 -16.56 -9.16 -19.61
C LYS A 66 -16.07 -9.77 -20.94
N GLY A 67 -16.03 -11.10 -21.01
CA GLY A 67 -15.57 -11.84 -22.20
C GLY A 67 -14.05 -11.87 -22.41
N LYS A 68 -13.25 -11.47 -21.42
CA LYS A 68 -11.79 -11.52 -21.44
C LYS A 68 -11.24 -12.47 -20.36
N PRO A 69 -10.03 -13.01 -20.54
CA PRO A 69 -9.36 -13.76 -19.48
C PRO A 69 -9.03 -12.86 -18.29
N TRP A 70 -8.75 -13.48 -17.14
CA TRP A 70 -8.18 -12.77 -16.00
C TRP A 70 -6.78 -12.27 -16.35
N THR A 71 -6.55 -10.98 -16.17
CA THR A 71 -5.24 -10.35 -16.38
C THR A 71 -4.67 -9.89 -15.05
N THR A 72 -3.35 -9.91 -14.91
CA THR A 72 -2.66 -9.35 -13.76
C THR A 72 -2.31 -7.90 -14.06
N SER A 73 -2.68 -7.02 -13.14
CA SER A 73 -2.36 -5.59 -13.21
C SER A 73 -1.56 -5.20 -11.99
N THR A 74 -0.80 -4.12 -12.11
CA THR A 74 -0.02 -3.54 -11.02
C THR A 74 -0.17 -2.04 -10.99
N ALA A 75 -0.02 -1.45 -9.82
CA ALA A 75 0.00 0.00 -9.67
C ALA A 75 0.64 0.43 -8.36
N LEU A 76 0.99 1.71 -8.32
CA LEU A 76 1.57 2.38 -7.17
C LEU A 76 0.50 3.17 -6.43
N VAL A 77 0.44 2.97 -5.11
CA VAL A 77 -0.48 3.68 -4.22
C VAL A 77 0.27 4.22 -3.02
N ALA A 78 -0.14 5.39 -2.54
CA ALA A 78 0.33 5.97 -1.29
C ALA A 78 -0.80 6.03 -0.27
N ARG A 79 -0.43 5.90 1.00
CA ARG A 79 -1.29 6.18 2.14
C ARG A 79 -1.18 7.64 2.54
N ASP A 80 -2.29 8.36 2.52
CA ASP A 80 -2.38 9.74 3.01
C ASP A 80 -3.34 9.79 4.21
N GLY A 81 -2.77 9.75 5.41
CA GLY A 81 -3.52 9.61 6.67
C GLY A 81 -4.40 8.35 6.72
N ALA A 82 -5.72 8.56 6.66
CA ALA A 82 -6.71 7.47 6.60
C ALA A 82 -7.08 7.06 5.16
N GLY A 83 -6.65 7.84 4.17
CA GLY A 83 -6.96 7.65 2.75
C GLY A 83 -5.86 6.94 1.98
N TRP A 84 -6.20 6.61 0.73
CA TRP A 84 -5.28 6.06 -0.25
C TRP A 84 -5.35 6.89 -1.53
N THR A 85 -4.23 7.05 -2.21
CA THR A 85 -4.13 7.76 -3.48
C THR A 85 -3.31 6.97 -4.49
N TRP A 86 -3.51 7.21 -5.78
CA TRP A 86 -2.67 6.66 -6.84
C TRP A 86 -1.40 7.50 -6.96
N LEU A 87 -0.25 6.84 -7.04
CA LEU A 87 1.05 7.48 -7.30
C LEU A 87 1.41 7.47 -8.78
N ASP A 88 0.84 6.53 -9.54
CA ASP A 88 0.93 6.48 -10.98
C ASP A 88 -0.39 6.96 -11.62
N ASP A 89 -0.44 6.96 -12.95
CA ASP A 89 -1.68 7.21 -13.70
C ASP A 89 -2.79 6.19 -13.34
N GLY A 90 -2.49 5.18 -12.53
CA GLY A 90 -3.33 4.07 -12.16
C GLY A 90 -3.72 3.24 -13.37
N PRO A 91 -4.22 2.03 -13.17
CA PRO A 91 -5.00 1.37 -14.20
C PRO A 91 -6.26 2.19 -14.34
N ARG A 92 -6.44 2.83 -15.49
CA ARG A 92 -7.80 3.19 -15.87
C ARG A 92 -8.55 1.89 -16.04
N CYS A 93 -9.56 1.70 -15.22
CA CYS A 93 -10.55 0.66 -15.35
C CYS A 93 -11.14 0.61 -16.77
N SER A 94 -11.07 1.70 -17.54
CA SER A 94 -11.49 1.75 -18.95
C SER A 94 -10.38 1.46 -19.98
N SER A 95 -9.09 1.51 -19.61
CA SER A 95 -7.98 1.58 -20.58
C SER A 95 -6.91 0.49 -20.47
N LEU A 96 -7.19 -0.64 -19.83
CA LEU A 96 -6.28 -1.79 -19.97
C LEU A 96 -6.33 -2.29 -21.42
N PRO A 97 -5.16 -2.51 -22.05
CA PRO A 97 -5.08 -2.75 -23.48
C PRO A 97 -5.89 -3.99 -23.87
N GLN A 98 -6.68 -3.83 -24.92
CA GLN A 98 -7.27 -4.94 -25.66
C GLN A 98 -6.15 -5.66 -26.42
N SER A 99 -5.33 -6.43 -25.73
CA SER A 99 -4.30 -7.26 -26.35
C SER A 99 -4.28 -8.62 -25.69
#